data_AF-A0A3N2NKC8-F1
#
_entry.id   AF-A0A3N2NKC8-F1
#
_cell.length_a   1.000
_cell.length_b   1.000
_cell.length_c   1.000
_cell.angle_alpha   90.00
_cell.angle_beta   90.00
_cell.angle_gamma   90.00
#
_symmetry.space_group_name_H-M   'P 1'
#
loop_
_entity.id
_entity.type
_entity.pdbx_description
1 polymer ?
#
loop_
_entity_poly.entity_id
_entity_poly.type
_entity_poly.pdbx_seq_one_letter_code
_entity_poly.pdbx_strand_id
1 'polypeptide(L)'
;MKYFFSIILLFIPFCIFSQTDSISSVHVDSISPKNMEDSESLLELLSDIRYNQDREYESNRYKIYPTENIYILIKLDTQTGKLELIQWSLKSKDEFSAILSNEDLSWYNGLNSFELYPTKNMYQFILLDKATGRNWHVQWGTKSSERWIRRIY
;
A
#
# COMPACT_ATOMS: atom_id res chain seq x y z
N MET A 1 -25.59 -29.51 -91.36
CA MET A 1 -26.62 -28.87 -90.52
C MET A 1 -26.26 -29.25 -89.08
N LYS A 2 -25.89 -28.36 -88.13
CA LYS A 2 -26.69 -27.25 -87.52
C LYS A 2 -28.12 -27.74 -87.22
N TYR A 3 -28.64 -27.84 -85.99
CA TYR A 3 -28.27 -27.32 -84.66
C TYR A 3 -28.56 -28.43 -83.60
N PHE A 4 -28.43 -28.29 -82.27
CA PHE A 4 -28.09 -27.17 -81.37
C PHE A 4 -27.37 -27.71 -80.09
N PHE A 5 -27.28 -26.91 -79.03
CA PHE A 5 -26.75 -27.24 -77.70
C PHE A 5 -27.89 -27.27 -76.67
N SER A 6 -28.01 -28.29 -75.82
CA SER A 6 -28.68 -28.14 -74.52
C SER A 6 -28.29 -29.23 -73.53
N ILE A 7 -28.16 -28.85 -72.27
CA ILE A 7 -27.64 -29.64 -71.15
C ILE A 7 -28.79 -30.36 -70.46
N ILE A 8 -28.64 -31.65 -70.17
CA ILE A 8 -29.47 -32.35 -69.17
C ILE A 8 -28.54 -32.77 -68.03
N LEU A 9 -28.80 -32.21 -66.85
CA LEU A 9 -27.98 -32.35 -65.65
C LEU A 9 -28.18 -33.72 -64.99
N LEU A 10 -27.14 -34.21 -64.31
CA LEU A 10 -27.12 -35.54 -63.68
C LEU A 10 -27.74 -35.53 -62.26
N PHE A 11 -28.52 -36.58 -61.99
CA PHE A 11 -28.54 -37.41 -60.77
C PHE A 11 -28.91 -36.83 -59.38
N ILE A 12 -30.02 -37.39 -58.88
CA ILE A 12 -30.30 -37.88 -57.50
C ILE A 12 -30.42 -36.85 -56.34
N PRO A 13 -31.54 -36.86 -55.60
CA PRO A 13 -31.64 -36.14 -54.33
C PRO A 13 -30.92 -36.89 -53.20
N PHE A 14 -29.78 -36.36 -52.75
CA PHE A 14 -29.23 -36.74 -51.45
C PHE A 14 -29.92 -35.90 -50.36
N CYS A 15 -30.88 -36.49 -49.65
CA CYS A 15 -31.42 -35.91 -48.42
C CYS A 15 -30.34 -35.92 -47.34
N ILE A 16 -29.57 -34.84 -47.23
CA ILE A 16 -28.70 -34.61 -46.07
C ILE A 16 -29.61 -34.28 -44.89
N PHE A 17 -29.98 -35.31 -44.12
CA PHE A 17 -30.43 -35.11 -42.75
C PHE A 17 -29.22 -34.64 -41.94
N SER A 18 -29.10 -33.33 -41.79
CA SER A 18 -28.24 -32.74 -40.76
C SER A 18 -28.88 -33.07 -39.42
N GLN A 19 -28.37 -34.09 -38.72
CA GLN A 19 -28.53 -34.15 -37.28
C GLN A 19 -27.74 -32.99 -36.68
N THR A 20 -28.43 -31.87 -36.48
CA THR A 20 -28.09 -31.03 -35.33
C THR A 20 -28.48 -31.86 -34.12
N ASP A 21 -27.51 -32.54 -33.52
CA ASP A 21 -27.57 -32.77 -32.09
C ASP A 21 -27.74 -31.39 -31.48
N SER A 22 -28.97 -31.05 -31.08
CA SER A 22 -29.22 -29.91 -30.25
C SER A 22 -28.45 -30.20 -28.97
N ILE A 23 -27.26 -29.61 -28.86
CA ILE A 23 -26.51 -29.47 -27.62
C ILE A 23 -27.57 -29.22 -26.56
N SER A 24 -27.71 -30.16 -25.61
CA SER A 24 -28.62 -30.01 -24.48
C SER A 24 -28.34 -28.62 -23.94
N SER A 25 -29.30 -27.70 -24.10
CA SER A 25 -29.09 -26.33 -23.69
C SER A 25 -28.77 -26.43 -22.21
N VAL A 26 -27.51 -26.21 -21.85
CA VAL A 26 -27.14 -26.03 -20.46
C VAL A 26 -28.10 -24.96 -20.01
N HIS A 27 -28.98 -25.32 -19.07
CA HIS A 27 -29.79 -24.32 -18.43
C HIS A 27 -28.76 -23.48 -17.68
N VAL A 28 -28.35 -22.39 -18.33
CA VAL A 28 -27.69 -21.30 -17.66
C VAL A 28 -28.80 -20.77 -16.77
N ASP A 29 -28.90 -21.39 -15.58
CA ASP A 29 -29.77 -20.94 -14.51
C ASP A 29 -29.51 -19.43 -14.43
N SER A 30 -30.54 -18.65 -14.77
CA SER A 30 -30.44 -17.20 -14.85
C SER A 30 -29.74 -16.71 -13.60
N ILE A 31 -28.63 -15.97 -13.74
CA ILE A 31 -27.81 -15.50 -12.62
C ILE A 31 -28.78 -14.97 -11.57
N SER A 32 -28.90 -15.73 -10.46
CA SER A 32 -29.97 -15.49 -9.50
C SER A 32 -29.79 -14.07 -9.00
N PRO A 33 -30.83 -13.22 -8.93
CA PRO A 33 -30.69 -11.84 -8.47
C PRO A 33 -30.02 -11.76 -7.10
N LYS A 34 -30.22 -12.79 -6.27
CA LYS A 34 -29.51 -13.01 -5.01
C LYS A 34 -27.98 -13.00 -5.14
N ASN A 35 -27.42 -13.66 -6.17
CA ASN A 35 -25.97 -13.72 -6.37
C ASN A 35 -25.36 -12.35 -6.71
N MET A 36 -26.17 -11.42 -7.26
CA MET A 36 -25.72 -10.07 -7.60
C MET A 36 -25.78 -9.14 -6.39
N GLU A 37 -26.84 -9.25 -5.58
CA GLU A 37 -26.96 -8.59 -4.27
C GLU A 37 -25.87 -9.06 -3.29
N ASP A 38 -25.62 -10.37 -3.21
CA ASP A 38 -24.50 -10.97 -2.45
C ASP A 38 -23.14 -10.43 -2.93
N SER A 39 -22.99 -10.17 -4.25
CA SER A 39 -21.77 -9.58 -4.81
C SER A 39 -21.61 -8.11 -4.42
N GLU A 40 -22.65 -7.29 -4.58
CA GLU A 40 -22.61 -5.86 -4.20
C GLU A 40 -22.26 -5.68 -2.71
N SER A 41 -22.83 -6.51 -1.83
CA SER A 41 -22.50 -6.53 -0.40
C SER A 41 -21.02 -6.90 -0.13
N LEU A 42 -20.44 -7.85 -0.89
CA LEU A 42 -19.02 -8.18 -0.78
C LEU A 42 -18.12 -7.04 -1.30
N LEU A 43 -18.51 -6.32 -2.35
CA LEU A 43 -17.76 -5.17 -2.85
C LEU A 43 -17.80 -4.00 -1.84
N GLU A 44 -18.95 -3.75 -1.22
CA GLU A 44 -19.10 -2.78 -0.13
C GLU A 44 -18.19 -3.14 1.05
N LEU A 45 -18.26 -4.39 1.54
CA LEU A 45 -17.41 -4.88 2.62
C LEU A 45 -15.90 -4.79 2.31
N LEU A 46 -15.48 -5.11 1.09
CA LEU A 46 -14.08 -4.95 0.67
C LEU A 46 -13.66 -3.48 0.63
N SER A 47 -14.57 -2.56 0.27
CA SER A 47 -14.30 -1.12 0.30
C SER A 47 -14.13 -0.61 1.73
N ASP A 48 -14.95 -1.08 2.67
CA ASP A 48 -14.86 -0.76 4.10
C ASP A 48 -13.60 -1.34 4.75
N ILE A 49 -13.25 -2.60 4.45
CA ILE A 49 -12.01 -3.22 4.94
C ILE A 49 -10.81 -2.41 4.46
N ARG A 50 -10.75 -2.09 3.16
CA ARG A 50 -9.66 -1.28 2.61
C ARG A 50 -9.64 0.12 3.22
N TYR A 51 -10.77 0.79 3.34
CA TYR A 51 -10.84 2.13 3.94
C TYR A 51 -10.35 2.13 5.38
N ASN A 52 -10.72 1.13 6.17
CA ASN A 52 -10.25 1.01 7.55
C ASN A 52 -8.75 0.67 7.63
N GLN A 53 -8.25 -0.18 6.74
CA GLN A 53 -6.82 -0.49 6.64
C GLN A 53 -5.99 0.73 6.21
N ASP A 54 -6.44 1.49 5.20
CA ASP A 54 -5.79 2.72 4.74
C ASP A 54 -5.82 3.80 5.85
N ARG A 55 -6.91 3.91 6.63
CA ARG A 55 -6.98 4.79 7.81
C ARG A 55 -6.06 4.35 8.95
N GLU A 56 -6.02 3.06 9.28
CA GLU A 56 -5.11 2.53 10.29
C GLU A 56 -3.66 2.81 9.89
N TYR A 57 -3.33 2.59 8.62
CA TYR A 57 -2.02 2.88 8.05
C TYR A 57 -1.63 4.37 8.22
N GLU A 58 -2.47 5.31 7.76
CA GLU A 58 -2.17 6.74 7.89
C GLU A 58 -2.15 7.21 9.35
N SER A 59 -3.01 6.66 10.23
CA SER A 59 -3.04 7.02 11.65
C SER A 59 -1.77 6.62 12.42
N ASN A 60 -1.08 5.58 11.95
CA ASN A 60 0.16 5.07 12.55
C ASN A 60 1.44 5.68 11.95
N ARG A 61 1.32 6.68 11.08
CA ARG A 61 2.45 7.32 10.41
C ARG A 61 3.43 8.02 11.37
N TYR A 62 2.96 8.57 12.48
CA TYR A 62 3.83 9.31 13.41
C TYR A 62 3.94 8.61 14.75
N LYS A 63 5.17 8.46 15.25
CA LYS A 63 5.46 7.88 16.57
C LYS A 63 6.39 8.79 17.36
N ILE A 64 6.09 8.99 18.65
CA ILE A 64 6.89 9.80 19.57
C ILE A 64 7.68 8.88 20.49
N TYR A 65 8.97 9.20 20.67
CA TYR A 65 9.91 8.47 21.52
C TYR A 65 10.42 9.41 22.62
N PRO A 66 10.42 8.99 23.90
CA PRO A 66 11.01 9.78 24.98
C PRO A 66 12.54 9.77 24.90
N THR A 67 13.17 10.84 25.38
CA THR A 67 14.60 10.85 25.72
C THR A 67 14.76 10.82 27.25
N GLU A 68 15.99 10.63 27.76
CA GLU A 68 16.24 10.75 29.20
C GLU A 68 16.08 12.20 29.71
N ASN A 69 16.15 13.20 28.82
CA ASN A 69 15.70 14.54 29.15
C ASN A 69 14.18 14.59 29.04
N ILE A 70 13.51 14.60 30.20
CA ILE A 70 12.03 14.53 30.31
C ILE A 70 11.29 15.61 29.51
N TYR A 71 11.93 16.75 29.19
CA TYR A 71 11.35 17.84 28.41
C TYR A 71 11.45 17.63 26.89
N ILE A 72 12.29 16.70 26.43
CA ILE A 72 12.61 16.48 25.02
C ILE A 72 12.10 15.10 24.57
N LEU A 73 11.32 15.13 23.50
CA LEU A 73 10.81 13.97 22.79
C LEU A 73 11.30 14.00 21.33
N ILE A 74 11.41 12.83 20.70
CA ILE A 74 11.70 12.71 19.27
C ILE A 74 10.44 12.21 18.56
N LYS A 75 9.89 13.00 17.64
CA LYS A 75 8.84 12.56 16.71
C LYS A 75 9.50 11.98 15.46
N LEU A 76 9.11 10.77 15.11
CA LEU A 76 9.48 10.06 13.89
C LEU A 76 8.28 10.01 12.94
N ASP A 77 8.51 10.37 11.67
CA ASP A 77 7.67 9.92 10.56
C ASP A 77 8.10 8.48 10.21
N THR A 78 7.28 7.50 10.58
CA THR A 78 7.59 6.07 10.42
C THR A 78 7.62 5.64 8.95
N GLN A 79 7.05 6.45 8.04
CA GLN A 79 7.10 6.21 6.60
C GLN A 79 8.42 6.70 5.99
N THR A 80 8.83 7.93 6.30
CA THR A 80 9.95 8.61 5.63
C THR A 80 11.28 8.53 6.39
N GLY A 81 11.27 8.18 7.68
CA GLY A 81 12.45 8.22 8.53
C GLY A 81 12.83 9.64 9.02
N LYS A 82 11.99 10.65 8.72
CA LYS A 82 12.22 12.05 9.15
C LYS A 82 12.01 12.22 10.65
N LEU A 83 12.78 13.15 11.23
CA LEU A 83 12.91 13.32 12.68
C LEU A 83 12.75 14.79 13.08
N GLU A 84 11.89 15.03 14.06
CA GLU A 84 11.73 16.32 14.75
C GLU A 84 11.95 16.15 16.25
N LEU A 85 12.61 17.13 16.87
CA LEU A 85 12.61 17.31 18.31
C LEU A 85 11.37 18.08 18.73
N ILE A 86 10.68 17.61 19.76
CA ILE A 86 9.59 18.31 20.43
C ILE A 86 10.06 18.63 21.85
N GLN A 87 10.07 19.91 22.21
CA GLN A 87 10.25 20.37 23.59
C GLN A 87 8.91 20.83 24.16
N TRP A 88 8.52 20.29 25.32
CA TRP A 88 7.32 20.68 26.05
C TRP A 88 7.67 21.37 27.39
N SER A 89 6.77 22.19 27.90
CA SER A 89 7.01 22.98 29.12
C SER A 89 5.69 23.44 29.75
N LEU A 90 5.70 23.78 31.04
CA LEU A 90 4.58 24.52 31.66
C LEU A 90 4.51 25.99 31.22
N LYS A 91 5.44 26.44 30.36
CA LYS A 91 5.53 27.80 29.83
C LYS A 91 5.61 27.72 28.31
N SER A 92 4.56 28.15 27.61
CA SER A 92 4.45 28.07 26.14
C SER A 92 5.61 28.71 25.37
N LYS A 93 6.23 29.77 25.91
CA LYS A 93 7.42 30.41 25.33
C LYS A 93 8.69 29.52 25.30
N ASP A 94 8.69 28.45 26.09
CA ASP A 94 9.78 27.48 26.22
C ASP A 94 9.41 26.16 25.50
N GLU A 95 8.31 26.13 24.73
CA GLU A 95 7.88 24.99 23.89
C GLU A 95 8.25 25.22 22.42
N PHE A 96 8.70 24.18 21.72
CA PHE A 96 8.97 24.25 20.29
C PHE A 96 9.01 22.87 19.62
N SER A 97 8.80 22.83 18.30
CA SER A 97 9.33 21.76 17.45
C SER A 97 10.52 22.26 16.64
N ALA A 98 11.52 21.41 16.41
CA ALA A 98 12.65 21.72 15.53
C ALA A 98 13.14 20.48 14.78
N ILE A 99 13.48 20.65 13.50
CA ILE A 99 14.01 19.57 12.66
C ILE A 99 15.30 18.99 13.27
N LEU A 100 15.35 17.66 13.34
CA LEU A 100 16.57 16.87 13.60
C LEU A 100 17.09 16.33 12.27
N SER A 101 16.22 15.69 11.47
CA SER A 101 16.50 15.28 10.09
C SER A 101 15.27 15.47 9.21
N ASN A 102 15.47 16.05 8.02
CA ASN A 102 14.45 16.17 6.97
C ASN A 102 14.80 15.33 5.72
N GLU A 103 15.83 14.49 5.80
CA GLU A 103 16.16 13.52 4.73
C GLU A 103 15.06 12.46 4.66
N ASP A 104 14.62 12.11 3.45
CA ASP A 104 13.70 10.99 3.22
C ASP A 104 14.50 9.72 2.97
N LEU A 105 14.38 8.77 3.90
CA LEU A 105 15.14 7.53 3.94
C LEU A 105 14.35 6.34 3.38
N SER A 106 13.06 6.50 3.12
CA SER A 106 12.16 5.45 2.61
C SER A 106 12.62 4.89 1.25
N TRP A 107 13.26 5.75 0.46
CA TRP A 107 13.66 5.57 -0.94
C TRP A 107 12.48 5.24 -1.85
N TYR A 108 11.96 4.02 -1.75
CA TYR A 108 10.89 3.49 -2.62
C TYR A 108 9.89 2.58 -1.89
N ASN A 109 10.11 2.24 -0.61
CA ASN A 109 9.21 1.29 0.07
C ASN A 109 7.87 1.93 0.43
N GLY A 110 7.85 3.22 0.80
CA GLY A 110 6.65 3.94 1.21
C GLY A 110 5.96 3.33 2.43
N LEU A 111 6.64 2.47 3.21
CA LEU A 111 6.10 1.71 4.34
C LEU A 111 6.39 2.39 5.67
N ASN A 112 5.44 2.35 6.62
CA ASN A 112 5.58 2.71 8.04
C ASN A 112 6.55 1.77 8.80
N SER A 113 7.78 1.69 8.32
CA SER A 113 8.80 0.69 8.64
C SER A 113 9.89 1.20 9.59
N PHE A 114 10.05 2.52 9.72
CA PHE A 114 11.08 3.12 10.55
C PHE A 114 10.75 3.03 12.05
N GLU A 115 11.76 2.69 12.86
CA GLU A 115 11.66 2.61 14.31
C GLU A 115 12.95 3.11 14.99
N LEU A 116 12.81 3.87 16.08
CA LEU A 116 13.93 4.35 16.89
C LEU A 116 14.19 3.44 18.09
N TYR A 117 15.46 3.10 18.30
CA TYR A 117 15.95 2.33 19.43
C TYR A 117 16.90 3.20 20.26
N PRO A 118 16.63 3.39 21.57
CA PRO A 118 17.50 4.19 22.44
C PRO A 118 18.84 3.48 22.67
N THR A 119 19.91 4.26 22.80
CA THR A 119 21.20 3.77 23.30
C THR A 119 21.38 4.11 24.77
N LYS A 120 22.50 3.68 25.39
CA LYS A 120 22.89 4.12 26.75
C LYS A 120 23.36 5.57 26.82
N ASN A 121 23.46 6.28 25.70
CA ASN A 121 23.76 7.70 25.65
C ASN A 121 22.46 8.45 25.35
N MET A 122 21.99 9.29 26.28
CA MET A 122 20.74 10.04 26.17
C MET A 122 20.59 10.83 24.86
N TYR A 123 21.71 11.24 24.23
CA TYR A 123 21.73 12.03 23.00
C TYR A 123 21.64 11.18 21.73
N GLN A 124 21.69 9.84 21.83
CA GLN A 124 21.91 8.96 20.69
C GLN A 124 20.91 7.80 20.59
N PHE A 125 20.42 7.59 19.37
CA PHE A 125 19.50 6.52 18.99
C PHE A 125 20.03 5.78 17.76
N ILE A 126 19.55 4.56 17.56
CA ILE A 126 19.63 3.87 16.27
C ILE A 126 18.26 3.96 15.60
N LEU A 127 18.21 4.52 14.39
CA LEU A 127 17.05 4.41 13.52
C LEU A 127 17.21 3.16 12.66
N LEU A 128 16.23 2.25 12.71
CA LEU A 128 16.16 1.04 11.90
C LEU A 128 15.00 1.17 10.91
N ASP A 129 15.26 0.91 9.62
CA ASP A 129 14.22 0.53 8.67
C ASP A 129 13.96 -0.98 8.79
N LYS A 130 12.83 -1.36 9.38
CA LYS A 130 12.46 -2.76 9.59
C LYS A 130 12.16 -3.52 8.30
N ALA A 131 11.86 -2.84 7.19
CA ALA A 131 11.59 -3.48 5.90
C ALA A 131 12.87 -3.89 5.15
N THR A 132 14.00 -3.21 5.40
CA THR A 132 15.26 -3.45 4.67
C THR A 132 16.46 -3.79 5.55
N GLY A 133 16.34 -3.66 6.88
CA GLY A 133 17.45 -3.86 7.82
C GLY A 133 18.49 -2.74 7.81
N ARG A 134 18.26 -1.63 7.10
CA ARG A 134 19.16 -0.46 7.08
C ARG A 134 19.12 0.26 8.41
N ASN A 135 20.28 0.72 8.88
CA ASN A 135 20.42 1.41 10.15
C ASN A 135 21.14 2.76 10.01
N TRP A 136 20.76 3.71 10.85
CA TRP A 136 21.43 5.01 10.98
C TRP A 136 21.69 5.32 12.44
N HIS A 137 22.87 5.85 12.72
CA HIS A 137 23.19 6.48 14.00
C HIS A 137 22.57 7.89 13.99
N VAL A 138 21.69 8.14 14.95
CA VAL A 138 21.03 9.44 15.16
C VAL A 138 21.64 10.08 16.39
N GLN A 139 21.98 11.37 16.29
CA GLN A 139 22.29 12.20 17.45
C GLN A 139 21.37 13.42 17.48
N TRP A 140 20.91 13.80 18.67
CA TRP A 140 20.22 15.04 18.93
C TRP A 140 20.99 15.96 19.88
N GLY A 141 20.66 17.24 19.83
CA GLY A 141 21.12 18.26 20.76
C GLY A 141 20.27 19.52 20.63
N THR A 142 20.43 20.45 21.57
CA THR A 142 19.64 21.69 21.57
C THR A 142 20.08 22.61 20.42
N LYS A 143 21.36 22.62 20.06
CA LYS A 143 21.87 23.37 18.90
C LYS A 143 21.71 22.56 17.61
N SER A 144 21.52 23.23 16.47
CA SER A 144 21.47 22.59 15.15
C SER A 144 22.75 21.81 14.81
N SER A 145 23.92 22.33 15.20
CA SER A 145 25.23 21.68 14.98
C SER A 145 25.45 20.39 15.78
N GLU A 146 24.58 20.09 16.76
CA GLU A 146 24.66 18.88 17.59
C GLU A 146 23.74 17.76 17.06
N ARG A 147 22.90 18.08 16.06
CA ARG A 147 21.92 17.17 15.45
C ARG A 147 22.47 16.63 14.14
N TRP A 148 22.43 15.31 13.99
CA TRP A 148 22.81 14.66 12.73
C TRP A 148 22.26 13.25 12.66
N ILE A 149 22.23 12.73 11.44
CA ILE A 149 21.95 11.34 11.13
C ILE A 149 23.06 10.82 10.22
N ARG A 150 23.51 9.58 10.43
CA ARG A 150 24.59 8.97 9.64
C ARG A 150 24.30 7.50 9.43
N ARG A 151 24.28 7.05 8.17
CA ARG A 151 24.09 5.64 7.82
C ARG A 151 25.22 4.77 8.38
N ILE A 152 24.85 3.60 8.89
CA ILE A 152 25.76 2.53 9.30
C ILE A 152 25.83 1.52 8.15
N TYR A 153 27.04 1.03 7.86
CA TYR A 153 27.37 0.04 6.83
C TYR A 153 27.98 -1.20 7.47
#